data_AF-A0A645CKI2-F1
#
_entry.id   AF-A0A645CKI2-F1
#
_cell.length_a   1.000
_cell.length_b   1.000
_cell.length_c   1.000
_cell.angle_alpha   90.00
_cell.angle_beta   90.00
_cell.angle_gamma   90.00
#
_symmetry.space_group_name_H-M   'P 1'
#
loop_
_entity.id
_entity.type
_entity.pdbx_description
1 polymer ?
#
loop_
_entity_poly.entity_id
_entity_poly.type
_entity_poly.pdbx_seq_one_letter_code
_entity_poly.pdbx_strand_id
1 'polypeptide(L)'
;MSRAGAKGLMQLMPENCRDLGVKDPLNIEENIDGGTRHIKEYLDKYNGDVEMALMAYNGGPTRMAKRGVKSINDIYKMPKETQNYVPKVMKYYKGI
;
A
#
# COMPACT_ATOMS: atom_id res chain seq x y z
N MET A 1 -11.73 9.38 -5.44
CA MET A 1 -12.31 8.07 -5.07
C MET A 1 -11.95 7.08 -6.17
N SER A 2 -11.38 5.92 -5.85
CA SER A 2 -11.09 4.89 -6.87
C SER A 2 -12.33 4.05 -7.18
N ARG A 3 -12.30 3.29 -8.28
CA ARG A 3 -13.39 2.35 -8.67
C ARG A 3 -13.65 1.28 -7.59
N ALA A 4 -12.67 1.03 -6.72
CA ALA A 4 -12.74 0.10 -5.59
C ALA A 4 -13.08 0.78 -4.25
N GLY A 5 -13.24 2.10 -4.22
CA GLY A 5 -13.67 2.84 -3.02
C GLY A 5 -12.55 3.47 -2.18
N ALA A 6 -11.30 3.48 -2.66
CA ALA A 6 -10.19 4.15 -1.97
C ALA A 6 -10.39 5.67 -1.91
N LYS A 7 -10.06 6.30 -0.78
CA LYS A 7 -10.30 7.73 -0.50
C LYS A 7 -9.04 8.46 0.00
N GLY A 8 -8.98 9.76 -0.28
CA GLY A 8 -7.90 10.65 0.16
C GLY A 8 -6.58 10.52 -0.61
N LEU A 9 -5.60 11.31 -0.20
CA LEU A 9 -4.27 11.41 -0.83
C LEU A 9 -3.54 10.06 -0.84
N MET A 10 -3.60 9.33 0.27
CA MET A 10 -2.95 8.03 0.43
C MET A 10 -3.78 6.85 -0.07
N GLN A 11 -4.96 7.11 -0.65
CA GLN A 11 -5.86 6.09 -1.21
C GLN A 11 -6.18 4.97 -0.20
N LEU A 12 -6.60 5.34 1.01
CA LEU A 12 -6.98 4.36 2.03
C LEU A 12 -8.30 3.69 1.69
N MET A 13 -8.34 2.36 1.86
CA MET A 13 -9.57 1.58 1.76
C MET A 13 -10.44 1.80 3.00
N PRO A 14 -11.78 1.76 2.89
CA PRO A 14 -12.67 2.00 4.04
C PRO A 14 -12.40 1.09 5.25
N GLU A 15 -12.04 -0.17 5.00
CA GLU A 15 -11.66 -1.13 6.04
C GLU A 15 -10.41 -0.65 6.79
N ASN A 16 -9.37 -0.23 6.05
CA ASN A 16 -8.14 0.31 6.63
C ASN A 16 -8.42 1.61 7.40
N CYS A 17 -9.31 2.49 6.92
CA CYS A 17 -9.65 3.71 7.66
C CYS A 17 -10.19 3.38 9.06
N ARG A 18 -11.08 2.39 9.18
CA ARG A 18 -11.61 1.94 10.46
C ARG A 18 -10.51 1.37 11.35
N ASP A 19 -9.67 0.49 10.81
CA ASP A 19 -8.63 -0.19 11.57
C ASP A 19 -7.52 0.79 12.02
N LEU A 20 -7.29 1.85 11.24
CA LEU A 20 -6.31 2.90 11.53
C LEU A 20 -6.91 4.07 12.33
N GLY A 21 -8.21 4.08 12.60
CA GLY A 21 -8.88 5.17 13.33
C GLY A 21 -9.03 6.48 12.55
N VAL A 22 -8.96 6.44 11.22
CA VAL A 22 -9.21 7.57 10.31
C VAL A 22 -10.72 7.78 10.20
N LYS A 23 -11.22 8.91 10.73
CA LYS A 23 -12.65 9.24 10.77
C LYS A 23 -13.09 9.90 9.48
N ASP A 24 -12.27 10.81 8.95
CA ASP A 24 -12.49 11.44 7.65
C ASP A 24 -11.29 11.20 6.72
N PRO A 25 -11.38 10.26 5.77
CA PRO A 25 -10.31 10.02 4.80
C PRO A 25 -10.14 11.15 3.77
N LEU A 26 -11.00 12.18 3.77
CA LEU A 26 -10.80 13.39 2.99
C LEU A 26 -10.09 14.49 3.80
N ASN A 27 -10.04 14.38 5.13
CA ASN A 27 -9.17 15.22 5.95
C ASN A 27 -7.71 14.85 5.66
N ILE A 28 -6.93 15.85 5.26
CA ILE A 28 -5.55 15.67 4.80
C ILE A 28 -4.68 15.10 5.92
N GLU A 29 -4.78 15.64 7.14
CA GLU A 29 -3.95 15.23 8.28
C GLU A 29 -4.27 13.79 8.70
N GLU A 30 -5.55 13.46 8.85
CA GLU A 30 -5.96 12.09 9.22
C GLU A 30 -5.57 11.06 8.14
N ASN A 31 -5.69 11.43 6.86
CA ASN A 31 -5.35 10.54 5.76
C ASN A 31 -3.84 10.28 5.65
N ILE A 32 -3.02 11.31 5.89
CA ILE A 32 -1.56 11.19 5.91
C ILE A 32 -1.10 10.38 7.12
N ASP A 33 -1.59 10.68 8.32
CA ASP A 33 -1.22 9.93 9.53
C ASP A 33 -1.58 8.45 9.40
N GLY A 34 -2.84 8.17 9.04
CA GLY A 34 -3.33 6.80 8.86
C GLY A 34 -2.54 6.04 7.80
N GLY A 35 -2.33 6.63 6.63
CA GLY A 35 -1.58 5.96 5.57
C GLY A 35 -0.10 5.79 5.87
N THR A 36 0.51 6.71 6.61
CA THR A 36 1.91 6.61 7.05
C THR A 36 2.10 5.51 8.09
N ARG A 37 1.17 5.39 9.05
CA ARG A 37 1.15 4.25 9.99
C ARG A 37 0.96 2.93 9.25
N HIS A 38 0.07 2.90 8.26
CA HIS A 38 -0.21 1.67 7.54
C HIS A 38 0.96 1.18 6.68
N ILE A 39 1.67 2.08 5.98
CA ILE A 39 2.88 1.67 5.24
C ILE A 39 4.00 1.26 6.21
N LYS A 40 4.11 1.90 7.38
CA LYS A 40 5.07 1.52 8.43
C LYS A 40 4.84 0.09 8.92
N GLU A 41 3.60 -0.32 9.15
CA GLU A 41 3.28 -1.71 9.53
C GLU A 41 3.83 -2.72 8.53
N TYR A 42 3.75 -2.42 7.23
CA TYR A 42 4.30 -3.28 6.20
C TYR A 42 5.83 -3.20 6.11
N LEU A 43 6.43 -2.03 6.31
CA LEU A 43 7.89 -1.91 6.39
C LEU A 43 8.44 -2.77 7.53
N ASP A 44 7.83 -2.72 8.71
CA ASP A 44 8.23 -3.54 9.86
C ASP A 44 8.02 -5.04 9.56
N LYS A 45 6.88 -5.40 8.96
CA LYS A 45 6.55 -6.78 8.57
C LYS A 45 7.52 -7.39 7.56
N TYR A 46 8.04 -6.59 6.64
CA TYR A 46 8.97 -7.02 5.58
C TYR A 46 10.41 -6.60 5.86
N ASN A 47 10.77 -6.37 7.14
CA ASN A 47 12.13 -6.10 7.57
C ASN A 47 12.82 -4.93 6.81
N GLY A 48 12.05 -3.88 6.51
CA GLY A 48 12.52 -2.70 5.79
C GLY A 48 12.57 -2.83 4.27
N ASP A 49 12.13 -3.96 3.69
CA ASP A 49 11.97 -4.08 2.23
C ASP A 49 10.82 -3.19 1.74
N VAL A 50 11.20 -2.02 1.25
CA VAL A 50 10.27 -0.98 0.77
C VAL A 50 9.41 -1.49 -0.39
N GLU A 51 9.97 -2.29 -1.30
CA GLU A 51 9.24 -2.77 -2.47
C GLU A 51 8.17 -3.80 -2.07
N MET A 52 8.50 -4.68 -1.13
CA MET A 52 7.54 -5.61 -0.52
C MET A 52 6.45 -4.87 0.27
N ALA A 53 6.81 -3.82 1.01
CA ALA A 53 5.85 -3.01 1.75
C ALA A 53 4.86 -2.30 0.81
N LEU A 54 5.35 -1.69 -0.27
CA LEU A 54 4.51 -1.07 -1.29
C LEU A 54 3.60 -2.09 -2.01
N MET A 55 4.11 -3.30 -2.25
CA MET A 55 3.32 -4.38 -2.84
C MET A 55 2.18 -4.81 -1.91
N ALA A 56 2.42 -4.89 -0.61
CA ALA A 56 1.39 -5.20 0.37
C ALA A 56 0.38 -4.07 0.55
N TYR A 57 0.84 -2.82 0.55
CA TYR A 57 0.00 -1.64 0.65
C TYR A 57 -1.01 -1.55 -0.51
N ASN A 58 -0.56 -1.75 -1.76
CA ASN A 58 -1.45 -1.68 -2.92
C ASN A 58 -2.15 -3.02 -3.24
N GLY A 59 -1.42 -4.12 -3.19
CA GLY A 59 -1.89 -5.43 -3.64
C GLY A 59 -2.60 -6.26 -2.57
N GLY A 60 -2.45 -5.88 -1.30
CA GLY A 60 -2.99 -6.56 -0.13
C GLY A 60 -2.15 -7.76 0.31
N PRO A 61 -1.78 -7.88 1.60
CA PRO A 61 -0.93 -8.97 2.10
C PRO A 61 -1.58 -10.35 1.97
N THR A 62 -2.92 -10.44 2.12
CA THR A 62 -3.67 -11.69 1.95
C THR A 62 -3.57 -12.21 0.52
N ARG A 63 -3.58 -11.34 -0.49
CA ARG A 63 -3.40 -11.72 -1.89
C ARG A 63 -1.98 -12.19 -2.16
N MET A 64 -0.98 -11.48 -1.65
CA MET A 64 0.43 -11.87 -1.74
C MET A 64 0.65 -13.28 -1.17
N ALA A 65 0.11 -13.55 0.03
CA ALA A 65 0.20 -14.85 0.68
C ALA A 65 -0.48 -15.95 -0.15
N LYS A 66 -1.73 -15.73 -0.60
CA LYS A 66 -2.47 -16.68 -1.46
C LYS A 66 -1.77 -16.98 -2.78
N ARG A 67 -1.01 -16.02 -3.31
CA ARG A 67 -0.26 -16.16 -4.56
C ARG A 67 1.19 -16.60 -4.36
N GLY A 68 1.62 -16.86 -3.13
CA GLY A 68 2.98 -17.30 -2.82
C GLY A 68 4.05 -16.28 -3.23
N VAL A 69 3.79 -15.00 -3.00
CA VAL A 69 4.77 -13.92 -3.16
C VAL A 69 5.75 -13.96 -1.98
N LYS A 70 7.05 -14.09 -2.28
CA LYS A 70 8.13 -14.17 -1.29
C LYS A 70 9.13 -13.02 -1.40
N SER A 71 9.22 -12.36 -2.55
CA SER A 71 10.09 -11.19 -2.77
C SER A 71 9.58 -10.33 -3.93
N ILE A 72 10.23 -9.19 -4.18
CA ILE A 72 9.91 -8.32 -5.31
C ILE A 72 9.97 -9.03 -6.67
N ASN A 73 10.79 -10.08 -6.81
CA ASN A 73 10.87 -10.88 -8.02
C ASN A 73 9.54 -11.58 -8.37
N ASP A 74 8.63 -11.71 -7.40
CA ASP A 74 7.30 -12.29 -7.57
C ASP A 74 6.23 -11.26 -7.97
N ILE A 75 6.59 -10.01 -8.28
CA ILE A 75 5.63 -8.96 -8.64
C ILE A 75 4.73 -9.34 -9.82
N TYR A 76 5.23 -10.17 -10.75
CA TYR A 76 4.45 -10.70 -11.88
C TYR A 76 3.23 -11.52 -11.44
N LYS A 77 3.25 -12.07 -10.22
CA LYS A 77 2.11 -12.79 -9.63
C LYS A 77 1.00 -11.84 -9.19
N MET A 78 1.23 -10.53 -9.11
CA MET A 78 0.26 -9.53 -8.64
C MET A 78 -0.55 -8.93 -9.79
N PRO A 79 -1.72 -8.31 -9.53
CA PRO A 79 -2.50 -7.61 -10.57
C PRO A 79 -1.66 -6.55 -11.30
N LYS A 80 -2.02 -6.24 -12.55
CA LYS A 80 -1.26 -5.26 -13.35
C LYS A 80 -1.19 -3.87 -12.70
N GLU A 81 -2.21 -3.50 -11.93
CA GLU A 81 -2.20 -2.29 -11.11
C GLU A 81 -1.03 -2.28 -10.13
N THR A 82 -0.85 -3.33 -9.33
CA THR A 82 0.27 -3.45 -8.38
C THR A 82 1.61 -3.52 -9.09
N GLN A 83 1.68 -4.25 -10.21
CA GLN A 83 2.90 -4.29 -11.04
C GLN A 83 3.33 -2.91 -11.55
N ASN A 84 2.38 -2.02 -11.81
CA ASN A 84 2.66 -0.65 -12.24
C ASN A 84 2.89 0.30 -11.06
N TYR A 85 2.19 0.07 -9.94
CA TYR A 85 2.23 0.91 -8.73
C TYR A 85 3.61 0.90 -8.07
N VAL A 86 4.16 -0.29 -7.79
CA VAL A 86 5.44 -0.43 -7.07
C VAL A 86 6.58 0.30 -7.79
N PRO A 87 6.88 0.04 -9.09
CA PRO A 87 7.96 0.76 -9.76
C PRO A 87 7.69 2.25 -9.92
N LYS A 88 6.43 2.68 -10.07
CA LYS A 88 6.08 4.11 -10.12
C LYS A 88 6.43 4.82 -8.82
N VAL A 89 6.07 4.23 -7.67
CA VAL A 89 6.39 4.83 -6.36
C VAL A 89 7.88 4.78 -6.07
N MET A 90 8.56 3.70 -6.45
CA MET A 90 10.01 3.58 -6.28
C MET A 90 10.81 4.61 -7.09
N LYS A 91 10.30 5.05 -8.24
CA LYS A 91 10.90 6.17 -8.99
C LYS A 91 10.88 7.46 -8.18
N TYR A 92 9.71 7.83 -7.66
CA TYR A 92 9.59 9.00 -6.79
C TYR A 92 10.45 8.88 -5.52
N TYR A 93 10.47 7.70 -4.89
CA TYR A 93 11.27 7.45 -3.68
C TYR A 93 12.78 7.60 -3.93
N LYS A 94 13.28 7.14 -5.08
CA LYS A 94 14.69 7.26 -5.47
C LYS A 94 15.05 8.62 -6.08
N GLY A 95 14.07 9.51 -6.26
CA GLY A 95 14.27 10.82 -6.87
C GLY A 95 14.61 10.79 -8.37
N ILE A 96 14.09 9.78 -9.09
CA ILE A 96 14.34 9.56 -10.54
C ILE A 96 13.08 9.61 -11.39
#